data_AF-A0A8X6JLU2-F1
#
_entry.id   AF-A0A8X6JLU2-F1
#
_cell.length_a   1.000
_cell.length_b   1.000
_cell.length_c   1.000
_cell.angle_alpha   90.00
_cell.angle_beta   90.00
_cell.angle_gamma   90.00
#
_symmetry.space_group_name_H-M   'P 1'
#
loop_
_entity.id
_entity.type
_entity.pdbx_description
1 polymer ?
#
loop_
_entity_poly.entity_id
_entity_poly.type
_entity_poly.pdbx_seq_one_letter_code
_entity_poly.pdbx_strand_id
1 'polypeptide(L)'
;MDSQDLFCSEEVLKDLGCVSIINSKSKSKKNISIEIETVPCTLLSTDIFDRIYDKGIVLQDGTVRKCFEEYVNDIVVADELRNMLLMEESDNYYLYEEIERKEFLFRIFQHFCLGGSLNQYEDNIEPYFLMAKTLYKDLTW
;
A
#
# COMPACT_ATOMS: atom_id res chain seq x y z
N MET A 1 26.09 14.71 -10.16
CA MET A 1 26.58 13.32 -10.17
C MET A 1 25.46 12.52 -10.79
N ASP A 2 25.68 12.07 -12.01
CA ASP A 2 24.68 11.36 -12.80
C ASP A 2 24.30 10.07 -12.05
N SER A 3 23.08 10.05 -11.50
CA SER A 3 22.52 8.84 -10.93
C SER A 3 22.32 7.88 -12.11
N GLN A 4 23.19 6.88 -12.23
CA GLN A 4 22.91 5.75 -13.10
C GLN A 4 21.54 5.21 -12.68
N ASP A 5 20.60 5.21 -13.62
CA ASP A 5 19.23 4.76 -13.40
C ASP A 5 19.27 3.31 -12.87
N LEU A 6 18.96 3.15 -11.58
CA LEU A 6 19.10 1.89 -10.82
C LEU A 6 18.42 0.73 -11.55
N PHE A 7 17.26 0.99 -12.16
CA PHE A 7 16.46 0.01 -12.88
C PHE A 7 16.99 -0.31 -14.29
N CYS A 8 17.97 0.44 -14.79
CA CYS A 8 18.73 0.12 -15.99
C CYS A 8 20.03 -0.64 -15.70
N SER A 9 20.36 -0.90 -14.42
CA SER A 9 21.54 -1.68 -14.06
C SER A 9 21.39 -3.16 -14.45
N GLU A 10 22.49 -3.76 -14.89
CA GLU A 10 22.51 -5.16 -15.32
C GLU A 10 22.14 -6.13 -14.18
N GLU A 11 22.47 -5.76 -12.95
CA GLU A 11 22.16 -6.52 -11.73
C GLU A 11 20.65 -6.55 -11.48
N VAL A 12 19.99 -5.39 -11.49
CA VAL A 12 18.54 -5.29 -11.27
C VAL A 12 17.75 -5.99 -12.39
N LEU A 13 18.19 -5.88 -13.64
CA LEU A 13 17.54 -6.56 -14.76
C LEU A 13 17.67 -8.10 -14.69
N LYS A 14 18.78 -8.62 -14.16
CA LYS A 14 18.94 -10.07 -13.93
C LYS A 14 17.97 -10.58 -12.86
N ASP A 15 17.86 -9.87 -11.75
CA ASP A 15 16.99 -10.26 -10.62
C ASP A 15 15.49 -10.13 -10.94
N LEU A 16 15.10 -9.19 -11.80
CA LEU A 16 13.74 -9.10 -12.34
C LEU A 16 13.36 -10.25 -13.30
N GLY A 17 14.22 -11.27 -13.45
CA GLY A 17 13.98 -12.44 -14.30
C GLY A 17 14.13 -12.18 -15.81
N CYS A 18 14.79 -11.09 -16.22
CA CYS A 18 14.96 -10.73 -17.64
C CYS A 18 16.15 -11.42 -18.33
N VAL A 19 16.66 -12.52 -17.77
CA VAL A 19 17.94 -13.19 -18.15
C VAL A 19 18.01 -13.67 -19.62
N SER A 20 16.88 -13.83 -20.31
CA SER A 20 16.85 -14.21 -21.73
C SER A 20 17.43 -13.15 -22.70
N ILE A 21 17.70 -11.92 -22.22
CA ILE A 21 18.16 -10.80 -23.04
C ILE A 21 19.69 -10.77 -23.22
N ILE A 22 20.46 -11.40 -22.34
CA ILE A 22 21.92 -11.24 -22.32
C ILE A 22 22.63 -12.10 -23.39
N ASN A 23 22.03 -13.23 -23.79
CA ASN A 23 22.69 -14.21 -24.67
C ASN A 23 22.08 -14.40 -26.07
N SER A 24 21.08 -13.62 -26.48
CA SER A 24 20.54 -13.71 -27.83
C SER A 24 21.06 -12.57 -28.72
N LYS A 25 21.80 -12.93 -29.78
CA LYS A 25 22.24 -12.01 -30.86
C LYS A 25 21.07 -11.45 -31.69
N SER A 26 19.83 -11.56 -31.21
CA SER A 26 18.62 -11.01 -31.78
C SER A 26 18.21 -9.78 -31.00
N LYS A 27 18.46 -8.59 -31.58
CA LYS A 27 17.96 -7.30 -31.12
C LYS A 27 16.42 -7.30 -31.11
N SER A 28 15.82 -7.76 -30.02
CA SER A 28 14.45 -7.39 -29.67
C SER A 28 14.49 -6.87 -28.24
N LYS A 29 14.81 -5.58 -28.11
CA LYS A 29 14.67 -4.83 -26.86
C LYS A 29 13.21 -4.99 -26.43
N LYS A 30 12.94 -5.82 -25.43
CA LYS A 30 11.67 -5.70 -24.70
C LYS A 30 11.71 -4.34 -24.02
N ASN A 31 10.81 -3.45 -24.43
CA ASN A 31 10.64 -2.15 -23.80
C ASN A 31 10.02 -2.41 -22.42
N ILE A 32 10.82 -2.30 -21.37
CA ILE A 32 10.32 -2.23 -20.00
C ILE A 32 9.86 -0.78 -19.81
N SER A 33 8.55 -0.58 -19.69
CA SER A 33 7.99 0.72 -19.30
C SER A 33 7.98 0.78 -17.78
N ILE A 34 8.71 1.73 -17.21
CA ILE A 34 8.72 2.00 -15.78
C ILE A 34 7.99 3.32 -15.58
N GLU A 35 6.96 3.30 -14.74
CA GLU A 35 6.26 4.51 -14.30
C GLU A 35 6.79 4.88 -12.92
N ILE A 36 7.30 6.11 -12.80
CA ILE A 36 7.81 6.66 -11.55
C ILE A 36 6.86 7.77 -11.13
N GLU A 37 6.26 7.61 -9.95
CA GLU A 37 5.41 8.63 -9.34
C GLU A 37 6.09 9.13 -8.06
N THR A 38 6.15 10.46 -7.88
CA THR A 38 6.58 11.04 -6.62
C THR A 38 5.50 10.81 -5.57
N VAL A 39 5.85 10.17 -4.46
CA VAL A 39 4.93 9.95 -3.35
C VAL A 39 5.01 11.13 -2.38
N PRO A 40 3.90 11.87 -2.15
CA PRO A 40 3.87 12.91 -1.13
C PRO A 40 4.19 12.35 0.26
N CYS A 41 4.96 13.09 1.03
CA CYS A 41 5.36 12.71 2.39
C CYS A 41 5.19 13.92 3.32
N THR A 42 3.98 14.50 3.29
CA THR A 42 3.64 15.73 4.03
C THR A 42 2.90 15.44 5.33
N LEU A 43 2.21 14.30 5.42
CA LEU A 43 1.54 13.87 6.64
C LEU A 43 2.52 13.28 7.64
N LEU A 44 2.83 14.06 8.68
CA LEU A 44 3.76 13.68 9.74
C LEU A 44 3.08 13.03 10.97
N SER A 45 1.74 13.10 11.04
CA SER A 45 0.98 12.62 12.19
C SER A 45 0.01 11.50 11.83
N THR A 46 -0.18 10.58 12.78
CA THR A 46 -1.17 9.51 12.70
C THR A 46 -2.60 9.99 12.95
N ASP A 47 -2.80 11.24 13.36
CA ASP A 47 -4.13 11.81 13.69
C ASP A 47 -5.11 11.80 12.50
N ILE A 48 -4.60 11.71 11.27
CA ILE A 48 -5.45 11.50 10.08
C ILE A 48 -6.31 10.23 10.23
N PHE A 49 -5.83 9.23 10.97
CA PHE A 49 -6.52 7.98 11.19
C PHE A 49 -7.60 8.05 12.27
N ASP A 50 -7.68 9.12 13.06
CA ASP A 50 -8.76 9.29 14.06
C ASP A 50 -10.15 9.28 13.40
N ARG A 51 -10.23 9.70 12.12
CA ARG A 51 -11.46 9.64 11.32
C ARG A 51 -12.04 8.22 11.18
N ILE A 52 -11.22 7.17 11.30
CA ILE A 52 -11.67 5.77 11.28
C ILE A 52 -12.54 5.47 12.52
N TYR A 53 -12.18 6.04 13.67
CA TYR A 53 -12.97 5.95 14.90
C TYR A 53 -14.26 6.76 14.77
N ASP A 54 -14.17 8.00 14.29
CA ASP A 54 -15.33 8.90 14.16
C ASP A 54 -16.40 8.35 13.21
N LYS A 55 -15.97 7.69 12.12
CA LYS A 55 -16.88 7.05 11.16
C LYS A 55 -17.45 5.72 11.68
N GLY A 56 -16.90 5.19 12.77
CA GLY A 56 -17.29 3.91 13.34
C GLY A 56 -16.87 2.70 12.52
N ILE A 57 -15.80 2.80 11.73
CA ILE A 57 -15.21 1.64 11.04
C ILE A 57 -14.64 0.65 12.08
N VAL A 58 -14.19 1.18 13.20
CA VAL A 58 -13.74 0.43 14.38
C VAL A 58 -14.60 0.79 15.60
N LEU A 59 -14.59 -0.08 16.61
CA LEU A 59 -15.14 0.22 17.94
C LEU A 59 -14.15 1.08 18.73
N GLN A 60 -14.61 1.63 19.86
CA GLN A 60 -13.79 2.48 20.74
C GLN A 60 -12.56 1.77 21.32
N ASP A 61 -12.55 0.43 21.34
CA ASP A 61 -11.39 -0.38 21.76
C ASP A 61 -10.45 -0.75 20.60
N GLY A 62 -10.72 -0.24 19.40
CA GLY A 62 -9.96 -0.50 18.18
C GLY A 62 -10.40 -1.76 17.42
N THR A 63 -11.39 -2.52 17.91
CA THR A 63 -11.88 -3.71 17.21
C THR A 63 -12.50 -3.33 15.86
N VAL A 64 -12.03 -3.94 14.78
CA VAL A 64 -12.51 -3.67 13.43
C VAL A 64 -13.89 -4.27 13.22
N ARG A 65 -14.86 -3.45 12.77
CA ARG A 65 -16.22 -3.92 12.50
C ARG A 65 -16.24 -4.86 11.31
N LYS A 66 -16.83 -6.05 11.47
CA LYS A 66 -16.99 -7.03 10.38
C LYS A 66 -18.14 -6.64 9.44
N CYS A 67 -18.04 -7.04 8.18
CA CYS A 67 -19.06 -6.85 7.15
C CYS A 67 -19.27 -8.17 6.37
N PHE A 68 -20.15 -8.14 5.37
CA PHE A 68 -20.32 -9.29 4.47
C PHE A 68 -19.04 -9.52 3.66
N GLU A 69 -18.72 -10.79 3.41
CA GLU A 69 -17.52 -11.17 2.69
C GLU A 69 -17.69 -10.91 1.18
N GLU A 70 -16.76 -10.14 0.62
CA GLU A 70 -16.66 -9.85 -0.81
C GLU A 70 -15.23 -10.13 -1.30
N TYR A 71 -15.07 -10.42 -2.59
CA TYR A 71 -13.78 -10.71 -3.19
C TYR A 71 -13.37 -9.59 -4.16
N VAL A 72 -12.24 -8.96 -3.89
CA VAL A 72 -11.72 -7.83 -4.66
C VAL A 72 -10.25 -8.10 -4.97
N ASN A 73 -9.90 -8.26 -6.25
CA ASN A 73 -8.51 -8.50 -6.67
C ASN A 73 -7.81 -9.62 -5.87
N ASP A 74 -8.51 -10.75 -5.70
CA ASP A 74 -8.07 -11.92 -4.91
C ASP A 74 -7.91 -11.69 -3.39
N ILE A 75 -8.35 -10.53 -2.89
CA ILE A 75 -8.42 -10.20 -1.46
C ILE A 75 -9.85 -10.43 -0.97
N VAL A 76 -9.98 -11.20 0.10
CA VAL A 76 -11.25 -11.29 0.84
C VAL A 76 -11.42 -10.01 1.65
N VAL A 77 -12.50 -9.29 1.42
CA VAL A 77 -12.92 -8.12 2.19
C VAL A 77 -14.05 -8.57 3.11
N ALA A 78 -13.79 -8.65 4.41
CA ALA A 78 -14.73 -9.16 5.42
C ALA A 78 -14.89 -8.20 6.61
N ASP A 79 -14.37 -7.00 6.50
CA ASP A 79 -14.51 -5.95 7.50
C ASP A 79 -14.56 -4.55 6.87
N GLU A 80 -15.10 -3.61 7.63
CA GLU A 80 -15.32 -2.23 7.20
C GLU A 80 -14.02 -1.49 6.90
N LEU A 81 -12.89 -1.91 7.49
CA LEU A 81 -11.59 -1.30 7.26
C LEU A 81 -11.11 -1.62 5.84
N ARG A 82 -11.07 -2.91 5.49
CA ARG A 82 -10.70 -3.35 4.13
C ARG A 82 -11.72 -2.86 3.11
N ASN A 83 -13.00 -2.79 3.48
CA ASN A 83 -14.05 -2.20 2.66
C ASN A 83 -13.72 -0.73 2.32
N MET A 84 -13.42 0.10 3.32
CA MET A 84 -13.01 1.50 3.12
C MET A 84 -11.72 1.65 2.28
N LEU A 85 -10.79 0.71 2.41
CA LEU A 85 -9.53 0.77 1.70
C LEU A 85 -9.61 0.32 0.23
N LEU A 86 -10.48 -0.62 -0.12
CA LEU A 86 -10.49 -1.27 -1.44
C LEU A 86 -11.75 -1.04 -2.28
N MET A 87 -12.92 -0.87 -1.67
CA MET A 87 -14.19 -0.85 -2.38
C MET A 87 -14.59 0.57 -2.75
N GLU A 88 -14.41 0.98 -4.01
CA GLU A 88 -14.76 2.34 -4.47
C GLU A 88 -16.24 2.65 -4.29
N GLU A 89 -17.10 1.63 -4.35
CA GLU A 89 -18.54 1.73 -4.15
C GLU A 89 -18.96 1.81 -2.68
N SER A 90 -18.03 1.66 -1.73
CA SER A 90 -18.32 1.75 -0.30
C SER A 90 -18.58 3.19 0.12
N ASP A 91 -19.60 3.41 0.96
CA ASP A 91 -19.89 4.70 1.60
C ASP A 91 -18.69 5.26 2.38
N ASN A 92 -17.78 4.39 2.81
CA ASN A 92 -16.61 4.76 3.58
C ASN A 92 -15.36 5.02 2.72
N TYR A 93 -15.34 4.66 1.44
CA TYR A 93 -14.15 4.77 0.58
C TYR A 93 -13.57 6.19 0.53
N TYR A 94 -14.48 7.17 0.43
CA TYR A 94 -14.20 8.60 0.38
C TYR A 94 -14.02 9.23 1.77
N LEU A 95 -13.78 8.43 2.82
CA LEU A 95 -13.36 8.97 4.13
C LEU A 95 -12.06 9.78 4.03
N TYR A 96 -11.23 9.43 3.05
CA TYR A 96 -9.99 10.11 2.71
C TYR A 96 -10.01 10.57 1.27
N GLU A 97 -9.56 11.80 1.02
CA GLU A 97 -9.44 12.34 -0.33
C GLU A 97 -8.33 11.63 -1.11
N GLU A 98 -8.37 11.68 -2.44
CA GLU A 98 -7.35 11.03 -3.29
C GLU A 98 -5.92 11.51 -2.97
N ILE A 99 -5.76 12.80 -2.64
CA ILE A 99 -4.46 13.36 -2.25
C ILE A 99 -3.96 12.79 -0.93
N GLU A 100 -4.85 12.58 0.05
CA GLU A 100 -4.52 11.96 1.34
C GLU A 100 -4.18 10.48 1.17
N ARG A 101 -4.91 9.78 0.29
CA ARG A 101 -4.64 8.36 -0.01
C ARG A 101 -3.30 8.13 -0.72
N LYS A 102 -2.79 9.15 -1.43
CA LYS A 102 -1.46 9.12 -2.08
C LYS A 102 -0.31 9.39 -1.12
N GLU A 103 -0.57 9.90 0.09
CA GLU A 103 0.48 10.16 1.07
C GLU A 103 1.21 8.90 1.50
N PHE A 104 2.52 9.02 1.72
CA PHE A 104 3.39 7.89 2.01
C PHE A 104 2.95 7.14 3.27
N LEU A 105 2.57 7.87 4.32
CA LEU A 105 2.04 7.29 5.56
C LEU A 105 0.76 6.47 5.30
N PHE A 106 -0.15 6.98 4.46
CA PHE A 106 -1.38 6.28 4.11
C PHE A 106 -1.10 5.01 3.32
N ARG A 107 -0.21 5.07 2.33
CA ARG A 107 0.19 3.90 1.54
C ARG A 107 0.81 2.81 2.40
N ILE A 108 1.69 3.16 3.35
CA ILE A 108 2.25 2.19 4.31
C ILE A 108 1.11 1.52 5.12
N PHE A 109 0.22 2.32 5.69
CA PHE A 109 -0.91 1.82 6.46
C PHE A 109 -1.80 0.89 5.64
N GLN A 110 -2.14 1.28 4.41
CA GLN A 110 -2.92 0.47 3.48
C GLN A 110 -2.21 -0.87 3.19
N HIS A 111 -0.89 -0.85 2.96
CA HIS A 111 -0.12 -2.07 2.73
C HIS A 111 -0.16 -3.02 3.93
N PHE A 112 -0.12 -2.52 5.17
CA PHE A 112 -0.25 -3.39 6.33
C PHE A 112 -1.66 -3.98 6.49
N CYS A 113 -2.70 -3.19 6.22
CA CYS A 113 -4.08 -3.67 6.35
C CYS A 113 -4.45 -4.68 5.27
N LEU A 114 -4.05 -4.45 4.02
CA LEU A 114 -4.40 -5.30 2.89
C LEU A 114 -3.44 -6.47 2.73
N GLY A 115 -2.15 -6.22 2.94
CA GLY A 115 -1.06 -7.19 2.78
C GLY A 115 -0.98 -7.76 1.37
N GLY A 116 -0.62 -9.04 1.29
CA GLY A 116 -0.56 -9.82 0.05
C GLY A 116 -1.24 -11.18 0.20
N SER A 117 -0.91 -12.13 -0.68
CA SER A 117 -1.56 -13.45 -0.74
C SER A 117 -1.45 -14.32 0.52
N LEU A 118 -0.49 -14.01 1.40
CA LEU A 118 -0.28 -14.70 2.69
C LEU A 118 -0.57 -13.80 3.90
N ASN A 119 -1.38 -12.75 3.73
CA ASN A 119 -1.63 -11.80 4.81
C ASN A 119 -2.38 -12.47 5.98
N GLN A 120 -1.95 -12.15 7.20
CA GLN A 120 -2.67 -12.45 8.43
C GLN A 120 -3.28 -11.16 8.94
N TYR A 121 -4.60 -11.04 8.81
CA TYR A 121 -5.32 -9.85 9.25
C TYR A 121 -5.45 -9.81 10.77
N GLU A 122 -5.21 -8.63 11.34
CA GLU A 122 -5.54 -8.29 12.70
C GLU A 122 -7.02 -7.87 12.83
N ASP A 123 -7.64 -8.29 13.92
CA ASP A 123 -9.01 -7.89 14.30
C ASP A 123 -9.06 -6.53 15.01
N ASN A 124 -7.90 -5.97 15.37
CA ASN A 124 -7.76 -4.67 16.01
C ASN A 124 -6.91 -3.73 15.15
N ILE A 125 -7.26 -2.44 15.15
CA ILE A 125 -6.61 -1.42 14.32
C ILE A 125 -5.25 -0.95 14.87
N GLU A 126 -5.05 -1.03 16.19
CA GLU A 126 -3.88 -0.47 16.88
C GLU A 126 -2.53 -1.03 16.40
N PRO A 127 -2.39 -2.35 16.16
CA PRO A 127 -1.16 -2.89 15.57
C PRO A 127 -0.82 -2.26 14.21
N TYR A 128 -1.83 -1.97 13.37
CA TYR A 128 -1.60 -1.35 12.07
C TYR A 128 -1.11 0.10 12.22
N PHE A 129 -1.69 0.90 13.11
CA PHE A 129 -1.23 2.25 13.37
C PHE A 129 0.19 2.28 13.94
N LEU A 130 0.50 1.39 14.88
CA LEU A 130 1.83 1.28 15.46
C LEU A 130 2.86 0.90 14.40
N MET A 131 2.57 -0.09 13.56
CA MET A 131 3.47 -0.54 12.50
C MET A 131 3.66 0.52 11.41
N ALA A 132 2.57 1.16 10.98
CA ALA A 132 2.64 2.24 9.99
C ALA A 132 3.49 3.41 10.48
N LYS A 133 3.28 3.83 11.73
CA LYS A 133 4.05 4.91 12.36
C LYS A 133 5.53 4.55 12.54
N THR A 134 5.82 3.32 12.97
CA THR A 134 7.19 2.84 13.17
C THR A 134 7.94 2.81 11.84
N LEU A 135 7.38 2.16 10.82
CA LEU A 135 8.02 2.07 9.51
C LEU A 135 8.17 3.44 8.84
N TYR A 136 7.15 4.29 8.92
CA TYR A 136 7.22 5.64 8.38
C TYR A 136 8.38 6.43 8.99
N LYS A 137 8.57 6.34 10.30
CA LYS A 137 9.71 6.98 10.98
C LYS A 137 11.04 6.39 10.54
N ASP A 138 11.17 5.07 10.53
CA ASP A 138 12.42 4.39 10.16
C ASP A 138 12.90 4.70 8.73
N LEU A 139 11.98 5.05 7.83
CA LEU A 139 12.30 5.37 6.43
C LEU A 139 12.51 6.88 6.18
N THR A 140 12.11 7.74 7.11
CA THR A 140 12.17 9.21 6.94
C THR A 140 13.13 9.90 7.92
N TRP A 141 13.53 9.23 9.00
CA TRP A 141 14.42 9.72 10.05
C TRP A 141 15.68 8.86 10.16
#